data_AF-A0A078HQ02-F1
#
_entry.id   AF-A0A078HQ02-F1
#
_cell.length_a   1.000
_cell.length_b   1.000
_cell.length_c   1.000
_cell.angle_alpha   90.00
_cell.angle_beta   90.00
_cell.angle_gamma   90.00
#
_symmetry.space_group_name_H-M   'P 1'
#
loop_
_entity.id
_entity.type
_entity.pdbx_description
1 polymer ?
#
loop_
_entity_poly.entity_id
_entity_poly.type
_entity_poly.pdbx_seq_one_letter_code
_entity_poly.pdbx_strand_id
1 'polypeptide(L)'
;MEKETGNISNTDVTTVKKKVLQDLSINNGGGLVNSWVNSMRACSPTHLKSLMKQSSWLTEHPPALDMFEEILHVSEGKQIVMFLDYDGTLSPIVDNPDRAFMSKKMRRTLRKLAICFPTAIVSGRCREKVYNFVKLTELYYAGSHGMDIKGPAQGSKYKEGKSLLCQPATEFLAMIDEVYQKLVEKTKVTPGANVENNKFCASVHFRRVDEKNWSDLANQVGSVIKEYPKLRITEGRKVRY
;
A
#
# COMPACT_ATOMS: atom_id res chain seq x y z
N MET A 1 28.13 22.14 -41.17
CA MET A 1 26.97 22.60 -40.38
C MET A 1 26.82 21.66 -39.21
N GLU A 2 27.45 22.04 -38.10
CA GLU A 2 27.48 21.31 -36.83
C GLU A 2 26.11 21.32 -36.17
N LYS A 3 25.75 20.21 -35.49
CA LYS A 3 24.61 20.15 -34.58
C LYS A 3 25.15 19.97 -33.17
N GLU A 4 24.87 20.96 -32.32
CA GLU A 4 25.17 20.97 -30.89
C GLU A 4 24.44 19.84 -30.16
N THR A 5 25.21 19.00 -29.47
CA THR A 5 24.73 18.07 -28.45
C THR A 5 24.82 18.75 -27.08
N GLY A 6 23.68 19.21 -26.55
CA GLY A 6 23.56 19.71 -25.19
C GLY A 6 23.58 18.57 -24.16
N ASN A 7 24.67 18.47 -23.43
CA ASN A 7 24.94 17.47 -22.39
C ASN A 7 24.37 17.98 -21.05
N ILE A 8 23.27 17.39 -20.54
CA ILE A 8 22.72 17.72 -19.22
C ILE A 8 23.51 16.93 -18.17
N SER A 9 24.24 17.66 -17.32
CA SER A 9 25.18 17.14 -16.33
C SER A 9 24.49 16.37 -15.19
N ASN A 10 25.08 15.23 -14.81
CA ASN A 10 24.68 14.33 -13.71
C ASN A 10 24.80 14.95 -12.30
N THR A 11 25.12 16.24 -12.20
CA THR A 11 25.37 16.98 -10.94
C THR A 11 24.12 17.64 -10.36
N ASP A 12 23.08 17.88 -11.16
CA ASP A 12 21.84 18.50 -10.66
C ASP A 12 20.87 17.50 -10.01
N VAL A 13 20.81 16.26 -10.52
CA VAL A 13 19.93 15.21 -9.96
C VAL A 13 20.41 14.75 -8.58
N THR A 14 21.72 14.75 -8.34
CA THR A 14 22.31 14.40 -7.04
C THR A 14 22.10 15.52 -6.00
N THR A 15 22.14 16.78 -6.42
CA THR A 15 21.92 17.94 -5.54
C THR A 15 20.45 18.05 -5.11
N VAL A 16 19.51 17.80 -6.02
CA VAL A 16 18.06 17.77 -5.71
C VAL A 16 17.70 16.62 -4.76
N LYS A 17 18.27 15.41 -4.96
CA LYS A 17 18.06 14.28 -4.04
C LYS A 17 18.64 14.54 -2.65
N LYS A 18 19.80 15.20 -2.54
CA LYS A 18 20.40 15.54 -1.24
C LYS A 18 19.58 16.57 -0.48
N LYS A 19 18.99 17.55 -1.19
CA LYS A 19 18.14 18.60 -0.59
C LYS A 19 16.81 18.04 -0.07
N VAL A 20 16.19 17.12 -0.81
CA VAL A 20 14.95 16.43 -0.39
C VAL A 20 15.18 15.49 0.81
N LEU A 21 16.39 14.92 0.95
CA LEU A 21 16.73 14.06 2.09
C LEU A 21 17.16 14.86 3.34
N GLN A 22 17.67 16.07 3.19
CA GLN A 22 18.03 16.93 4.33
C GLN A 22 16.81 17.61 4.98
N ASP A 23 15.75 17.90 4.23
CA ASP A 23 14.51 18.48 4.79
C ASP A 23 13.71 17.50 5.68
N LEU A 24 14.11 16.23 5.75
CA LEU A 24 13.56 15.23 6.67
C LEU A 24 14.33 15.15 8.00
N SER A 25 15.44 15.87 8.14
CA SER A 25 16.23 15.94 9.36
C SER A 25 16.25 17.35 9.92
N ILE A 26 15.72 17.48 11.14
CA ILE A 26 15.79 18.64 12.05
C ILE A 26 14.62 19.62 11.90
N ASN A 27 13.59 19.46 12.74
CA ASN A 27 13.07 20.57 13.55
C ASN A 27 12.12 20.09 14.66
N ASN A 28 12.28 20.71 15.83
CA ASN A 28 11.59 20.52 17.11
C ASN A 28 10.11 20.08 16.98
N GLY A 29 9.73 19.06 17.75
CA GLY A 29 8.40 18.65 18.21
C GLY A 29 7.15 18.96 17.36
N GLY A 30 6.88 20.24 17.08
CA GLY A 30 5.74 20.71 16.28
C GLY A 30 5.96 20.67 14.75
N GLY A 31 7.20 20.69 14.25
CA GLY A 31 7.48 20.68 12.80
C GLY A 31 7.09 19.37 12.11
N LEU A 32 7.38 18.25 12.78
CA LEU A 32 7.11 16.90 12.26
C LEU A 32 5.60 16.57 12.26
N VAL A 33 4.87 17.07 13.24
CA VAL A 33 3.40 16.92 13.35
C VAL A 33 2.71 17.74 12.26
N ASN A 34 3.14 18.98 12.04
CA ASN A 34 2.61 19.79 10.95
C ASN A 34 2.90 19.17 9.58
N SER A 35 4.07 18.55 9.41
CA SER A 35 4.40 17.77 8.21
C SER A 35 3.42 16.59 8.03
N TRP A 36 3.16 15.79 9.07
CA TRP A 36 2.20 14.69 9.00
C TRP A 36 0.77 15.13 8.74
N VAL A 37 0.29 16.18 9.40
CA VAL A 37 -1.06 16.71 9.17
C VAL A 37 -1.20 17.23 7.74
N ASN A 38 -0.15 17.87 7.21
CA ASN A 38 -0.11 18.28 5.81
C ASN A 38 -0.10 17.08 4.85
N SER A 39 0.62 16.01 5.17
CA SER A 39 0.55 14.76 4.42
C SER A 39 -0.81 14.08 4.49
N MET A 40 -1.46 14.07 5.65
CA MET A 40 -2.84 13.58 5.83
C MET A 40 -3.83 14.40 4.99
N ARG A 41 -3.59 15.71 4.88
CA ARG A 41 -4.36 16.62 4.01
C ARG A 41 -4.05 16.41 2.53
N ALA A 42 -2.79 16.21 2.13
CA ALA A 42 -2.41 15.88 0.75
C ALA A 42 -2.95 14.51 0.30
N CYS A 43 -3.03 13.57 1.24
CA CYS A 43 -3.66 12.27 1.05
C CYS A 43 -5.19 12.36 1.02
N SER A 44 -5.77 13.50 1.41
CA SER A 44 -7.21 13.79 1.33
C SER A 44 -7.54 14.46 0.00
N PRO A 45 -8.49 13.93 -0.80
CA PRO A 45 -8.87 14.57 -2.05
C PRO A 45 -9.50 15.96 -1.81
N THR A 46 -8.87 17.02 -2.31
CA THR A 46 -9.48 18.34 -2.48
C THR A 46 -10.04 18.41 -3.90
N HIS A 47 -11.37 18.37 -4.00
CA HIS A 47 -12.12 18.41 -5.26
C HIS A 47 -11.98 19.80 -5.90
N LEU A 48 -11.42 19.89 -7.13
CA LEU A 48 -11.72 20.85 -8.23
C LEU A 48 -10.54 21.13 -9.19
N LYS A 49 -9.27 20.89 -8.81
CA LYS A 49 -8.11 21.21 -9.68
C LYS A 49 -7.80 20.17 -10.79
N SER A 50 -8.66 19.17 -10.98
CA SER A 50 -8.33 17.93 -11.71
C SER A 50 -8.64 17.91 -13.21
N LEU A 51 -9.56 18.75 -13.71
CA LEU A 51 -10.13 18.55 -15.05
C LEU A 51 -9.18 18.91 -16.21
N MET A 52 -8.40 20.00 -16.11
CA MET A 52 -7.45 20.37 -17.17
C MET A 52 -6.21 19.46 -17.21
N LYS A 53 -5.78 18.92 -16.06
CA LYS A 53 -4.62 18.02 -15.94
C LYS A 53 -4.93 16.57 -16.37
N GLN A 54 -6.21 16.21 -16.48
CA GLN A 54 -6.64 14.86 -16.89
C GLN A 54 -6.40 14.58 -18.37
N SER A 55 -6.55 15.59 -19.25
CA SER A 55 -6.43 15.39 -20.70
C SER A 55 -5.01 15.02 -21.14
N SER A 56 -3.99 15.73 -20.67
CA SER A 56 -2.59 15.40 -20.96
C SER A 56 -2.14 14.09 -20.30
N TRP A 57 -2.66 13.80 -19.10
CA TRP A 57 -2.31 12.59 -18.35
C TRP A 57 -2.83 11.31 -19.01
N LEU A 58 -4.03 11.34 -19.60
CA LEU A 58 -4.57 10.19 -20.34
C LEU A 58 -3.84 9.95 -21.67
N THR A 59 -3.30 11.01 -22.30
CA THR A 59 -2.46 10.87 -23.50
C THR A 59 -1.11 10.22 -23.18
N GLU A 60 -0.49 10.56 -22.05
CA GLU A 60 0.76 9.95 -21.60
C GLU A 60 0.58 8.56 -20.96
N HIS A 61 -0.63 8.27 -20.45
CA HIS A 61 -0.97 7.02 -19.77
C HIS A 61 -2.32 6.48 -20.28
N PRO A 62 -2.35 5.92 -21.50
CA PRO A 62 -3.57 5.36 -22.05
C PRO A 62 -4.09 4.21 -21.18
N PRO A 63 -5.42 4.00 -21.12
CA PRO A 63 -6.00 2.88 -20.39
C PRO A 63 -5.42 1.55 -20.88
N ALA A 64 -4.96 0.70 -19.95
CA ALA A 64 -4.33 -0.59 -20.30
C ALA A 64 -5.26 -1.52 -21.10
N LEU A 65 -6.58 -1.37 -20.96
CA LEU A 65 -7.57 -2.12 -21.75
C LEU A 65 -7.60 -1.71 -23.22
N ASP A 66 -7.33 -0.44 -23.52
CA ASP A 66 -7.26 0.06 -24.90
C ASP A 66 -5.96 -0.42 -25.57
N MET A 67 -4.91 -0.59 -24.78
CA MET A 67 -3.60 -1.09 -25.20
C MET A 67 -3.47 -2.62 -25.12
N PHE A 68 -4.57 -3.36 -24.96
CA PHE A 68 -4.53 -4.78 -24.61
C PHE A 68 -3.81 -5.65 -25.64
N GLU A 69 -4.10 -5.45 -26.93
CA GLU A 69 -3.44 -6.18 -28.02
C GLU A 69 -1.93 -5.89 -28.10
N GLU A 70 -1.53 -4.64 -27.84
CA GLU A 70 -0.12 -4.27 -27.79
C GLU A 70 0.58 -4.93 -26.61
N ILE A 71 -0.05 -4.96 -25.43
CA ILE A 71 0.46 -5.65 -24.25
C ILE A 71 0.63 -7.15 -24.54
N LEU A 72 -0.33 -7.77 -25.23
CA LEU A 72 -0.22 -9.17 -25.63
C LEU A 72 0.94 -9.40 -26.60
N HIS A 73 1.06 -8.56 -27.62
CA HIS A 73 2.12 -8.65 -28.62
C HIS A 73 3.52 -8.53 -27.98
N VAL A 74 3.74 -7.55 -27.10
CA VAL A 74 5.03 -7.41 -26.40
C VAL A 74 5.28 -8.49 -25.35
N SER A 75 4.26 -9.25 -24.97
CA SER A 75 4.37 -10.36 -24.01
C SER A 75 4.63 -11.71 -24.69
N GLU A 76 4.63 -11.76 -26.03
CA GLU A 76 4.88 -12.99 -26.79
C GLU A 76 6.26 -13.58 -26.44
N GLY A 77 6.30 -14.90 -26.21
CA GLY A 77 7.50 -15.63 -25.79
C GLY A 77 7.96 -15.36 -24.34
N LYS A 78 7.26 -14.53 -23.56
CA LYS A 78 7.61 -14.23 -22.16
C LYS A 78 6.76 -15.03 -21.18
N GLN A 79 7.33 -15.34 -20.02
CA GLN A 79 6.57 -15.87 -18.90
C GLN A 79 5.84 -14.72 -18.18
N ILE A 80 4.52 -14.78 -18.16
CA ILE A 80 3.67 -13.80 -17.47
C ILE A 80 3.46 -14.23 -16.02
N VAL A 81 3.59 -13.28 -15.09
CA VAL A 81 3.27 -13.45 -13.67
C VAL A 81 2.31 -12.33 -13.25
N MET A 82 1.23 -12.69 -12.57
CA MET A 82 0.19 -11.75 -12.17
C MET A 82 0.36 -11.33 -10.71
N PHE A 83 0.49 -10.03 -10.47
CA PHE A 83 0.45 -9.44 -9.13
C PHE A 83 -0.77 -8.54 -9.03
N LEU A 84 -1.65 -8.82 -8.09
CA LEU A 84 -2.94 -8.15 -7.97
C LEU A 84 -3.10 -7.57 -6.58
N ASP A 85 -3.38 -6.27 -6.53
CA ASP A 85 -3.87 -5.65 -5.30
C ASP A 85 -5.29 -6.14 -4.97
N TYR A 86 -5.70 -6.01 -3.71
CA TYR A 86 -7.02 -6.42 -3.26
C TYR A 86 -8.02 -5.26 -3.19
N ASP A 87 -7.75 -4.26 -2.34
CA ASP A 87 -8.70 -3.20 -2.01
C ASP A 87 -8.77 -2.13 -3.11
N GLY A 88 -9.93 -2.02 -3.77
CA GLY A 88 -10.10 -1.11 -4.92
C GLY A 88 -9.66 -1.70 -6.26
N THR A 89 -9.12 -2.93 -6.27
CA THR A 89 -8.76 -3.66 -7.49
C THR A 89 -9.66 -4.88 -7.67
N LEU A 90 -9.64 -5.83 -6.72
CA LEU A 90 -10.42 -7.07 -6.78
C LEU A 90 -11.71 -7.01 -5.95
N SER A 91 -11.77 -6.08 -5.00
CA SER A 91 -12.94 -5.72 -4.22
C SER A 91 -13.23 -4.23 -4.42
N PRO A 92 -14.50 -3.80 -4.42
CA PRO A 92 -14.79 -2.38 -4.28
C PRO A 92 -14.13 -1.84 -3.00
N ILE A 93 -13.77 -0.57 -3.05
CA ILE A 93 -13.38 0.18 -1.87
C ILE A 93 -14.63 0.22 -0.97
N VAL A 94 -14.51 0.00 0.35
CA VAL A 94 -15.67 0.02 1.29
C VAL A 94 -15.38 0.64 2.66
N ASP A 95 -16.34 1.38 3.22
CA ASP A 95 -16.16 2.16 4.47
C ASP A 95 -15.70 1.32 5.66
N ASN A 96 -16.27 0.13 5.77
CA ASN A 96 -15.85 -0.84 6.75
C ASN A 96 -14.84 -1.79 6.08
N PRO A 97 -13.56 -1.78 6.47
CA PRO A 97 -12.55 -2.65 5.87
C PRO A 97 -12.89 -4.14 6.07
N ASP A 98 -13.69 -4.51 7.07
CA ASP A 98 -14.12 -5.90 7.29
C ASP A 98 -15.22 -6.35 6.32
N ARG A 99 -15.75 -5.44 5.50
CA ARG A 99 -16.80 -5.72 4.51
C ARG A 99 -16.31 -5.67 3.06
N ALA A 100 -15.00 -5.68 2.83
CA ALA A 100 -14.40 -5.63 1.50
C ALA A 100 -14.52 -6.98 0.78
N PHE A 101 -15.74 -7.42 0.51
CA PHE A 101 -16.01 -8.75 -0.05
C PHE A 101 -15.84 -8.77 -1.57
N MET A 102 -15.02 -9.69 -2.05
CA MET A 102 -14.94 -10.06 -3.46
C MET A 102 -16.22 -10.78 -3.92
N SER A 103 -16.75 -10.36 -5.08
CA SER A 103 -17.93 -11.00 -5.69
C SER A 103 -17.64 -12.44 -6.13
N LYS A 104 -18.70 -13.27 -6.19
CA LYS A 104 -18.60 -14.66 -6.71
C LYS A 104 -18.07 -14.67 -8.16
N LYS A 105 -18.47 -13.70 -8.99
CA LYS A 105 -17.98 -13.56 -10.37
C LYS A 105 -16.47 -13.32 -10.40
N MET A 106 -15.98 -12.34 -9.63
CA MET A 106 -14.56 -12.01 -9.58
C MET A 106 -13.72 -13.19 -9.07
N ARG A 107 -14.19 -13.89 -8.04
CA ARG A 107 -13.50 -15.09 -7.52
C ARG A 107 -13.34 -16.18 -8.58
N ARG A 108 -14.37 -16.43 -9.39
CA ARG A 108 -14.28 -17.38 -10.52
C ARG A 108 -13.30 -16.91 -11.58
N THR A 109 -13.30 -15.62 -11.91
CA THR A 109 -12.33 -15.04 -12.86
C THR A 109 -10.89 -15.19 -12.35
N LEU A 110 -10.65 -14.85 -11.09
CA LEU A 110 -9.34 -14.96 -10.46
C LEU A 110 -8.84 -16.42 -10.42
N ARG A 111 -9.72 -17.37 -10.14
CA ARG A 111 -9.39 -18.80 -10.25
C ARG A 111 -8.98 -19.21 -11.65
N LYS A 112 -9.70 -18.77 -12.69
CA LYS A 112 -9.33 -19.04 -14.09
C LYS A 112 -7.97 -18.43 -14.43
N LEU A 113 -7.71 -17.20 -13.97
CA LEU A 113 -6.42 -16.54 -14.16
C LEU A 113 -5.27 -17.34 -13.54
N ALA A 114 -5.46 -17.87 -12.33
CA ALA A 114 -4.46 -18.68 -11.62
C ALA A 114 -4.14 -20.02 -12.30
N ILE A 115 -5.08 -20.55 -13.09
CA ILE A 115 -4.83 -21.73 -13.93
C ILE A 115 -3.93 -21.34 -15.11
N CYS A 116 -4.04 -20.12 -15.63
CA CYS A 116 -3.27 -19.66 -16.78
C CYS A 116 -1.89 -19.15 -16.39
N PHE A 117 -1.75 -18.46 -15.27
CA PHE A 117 -0.53 -17.76 -14.85
C PHE A 117 -0.26 -17.90 -13.35
N PRO A 118 1.03 -17.94 -12.91
CA PRO A 118 1.35 -17.77 -11.50
C PRO A 118 0.77 -16.43 -11.02
N THR A 119 -0.05 -16.48 -9.97
CA THR A 119 -0.83 -15.32 -9.52
C THR A 119 -0.64 -15.10 -8.02
N ALA A 120 -0.32 -13.87 -7.66
CA ALA A 120 -0.14 -13.41 -6.30
C ALA A 120 -1.12 -12.29 -5.95
N ILE A 121 -1.74 -12.39 -4.77
CA ILE A 121 -2.45 -11.29 -4.14
C ILE A 121 -1.47 -10.54 -3.25
N VAL A 122 -1.29 -9.26 -3.51
CA VAL A 122 -0.44 -8.35 -2.73
C VAL A 122 -1.34 -7.39 -1.98
N SER A 123 -1.27 -7.34 -0.66
CA SER A 123 -2.15 -6.51 0.15
C SER A 123 -1.44 -5.92 1.37
N GLY A 124 -1.86 -4.71 1.76
CA GLY A 124 -1.46 -4.12 3.05
C GLY A 124 -2.08 -4.86 4.26
N ARG A 125 -3.19 -5.57 4.06
CA ARG A 125 -3.84 -6.37 5.11
C ARG A 125 -2.97 -7.53 5.54
N CYS A 126 -3.15 -8.02 6.77
CA CYS A 126 -2.54 -9.30 7.13
C CYS A 126 -3.00 -10.43 6.19
N ARG A 127 -2.09 -11.39 5.96
CA ARG A 127 -2.27 -12.48 5.01
C ARG A 127 -3.54 -13.28 5.28
N GLU A 128 -3.81 -13.58 6.55
CA GLU A 128 -5.00 -14.33 6.97
C GLU A 128 -6.30 -13.59 6.62
N LYS A 129 -6.33 -12.26 6.80
CA LYS A 129 -7.51 -11.43 6.50
C LYS A 129 -7.82 -11.38 5.01
N VAL A 130 -6.81 -11.11 4.17
CA VAL A 130 -7.02 -11.11 2.71
C VAL A 130 -7.35 -12.51 2.18
N TYR A 131 -6.74 -13.57 2.74
CA TYR A 131 -7.12 -14.95 2.42
C TYR A 131 -8.58 -15.24 2.76
N ASN A 132 -9.08 -14.78 3.91
CA ASN A 132 -10.48 -14.99 4.31
C ASN A 132 -11.48 -14.30 3.37
N PHE A 133 -11.09 -13.22 2.69
CA PHE A 133 -11.90 -12.65 1.64
C PHE A 133 -11.82 -13.44 0.33
N VAL A 134 -10.61 -13.75 -0.13
CA VAL A 134 -10.37 -14.36 -1.46
C VAL A 134 -10.68 -15.86 -1.50
N LYS A 135 -10.39 -16.60 -0.44
CA LYS A 135 -10.56 -18.06 -0.23
C LYS A 135 -10.21 -18.91 -1.46
N LEU A 136 -9.02 -18.69 -2.03
CA LEU A 136 -8.45 -19.51 -3.11
C LEU A 136 -7.12 -20.09 -2.60
N THR A 137 -6.95 -21.40 -2.65
CA THR A 137 -5.76 -22.09 -2.14
C THR A 137 -4.62 -22.14 -3.15
N GLU A 138 -4.95 -21.87 -4.42
CA GLU A 138 -4.08 -21.96 -5.60
C GLU A 138 -3.25 -20.68 -5.85
N LEU A 139 -3.39 -19.64 -5.01
CA LEU A 139 -2.70 -18.36 -5.15
C LEU A 139 -1.52 -18.20 -4.18
N TYR A 140 -0.59 -17.33 -4.55
CA TYR A 140 0.34 -16.72 -3.60
C TYR A 140 -0.36 -15.58 -2.86
N TYR A 141 -0.03 -15.42 -1.58
CA TYR A 141 -0.53 -14.32 -0.76
C TYR A 141 0.65 -13.60 -0.11
N ALA A 142 0.80 -12.32 -0.43
CA ALA A 142 1.73 -11.38 0.20
C ALA A 142 0.91 -10.37 1.02
N GLY A 143 0.75 -10.67 2.31
CA GLY A 143 0.11 -9.77 3.28
C GLY A 143 1.11 -8.84 3.95
N SER A 144 0.60 -7.91 4.75
CA SER A 144 1.40 -7.00 5.58
C SER A 144 2.41 -6.21 4.74
N HIS A 145 1.98 -5.70 3.57
CA HIS A 145 2.85 -5.03 2.60
C HIS A 145 4.03 -5.89 2.09
N GLY A 146 3.87 -7.21 2.06
CA GLY A 146 4.90 -8.16 1.59
C GLY A 146 5.78 -8.74 2.69
N MET A 147 5.52 -8.44 3.96
CA MET A 147 6.26 -9.03 5.10
C MET A 147 5.72 -10.41 5.52
N ASP A 148 4.55 -10.83 5.01
CA ASP A 148 4.03 -12.19 5.20
C ASP A 148 3.66 -12.81 3.86
N ILE A 149 4.55 -13.62 3.30
CA ILE A 149 4.35 -14.27 2.00
C ILE A 149 4.14 -15.77 2.20
N LYS A 150 3.07 -16.30 1.61
CA LYS A 150 2.80 -17.73 1.53
C LYS A 150 2.49 -18.15 0.11
N GLY A 151 3.11 -19.25 -0.31
CA GLY A 151 2.78 -19.91 -1.56
C GLY A 151 1.48 -20.72 -1.50
N PRO A 152 1.00 -21.18 -2.67
CA PRO A 152 -0.22 -21.97 -2.77
C PRO A 152 -0.13 -23.27 -1.97
N ALA A 153 -1.19 -23.60 -1.24
CA ALA A 153 -1.24 -24.82 -0.44
C ALA A 153 -1.35 -26.06 -1.37
N GLN A 154 -2.26 -26.00 -2.35
CA GLN A 154 -2.58 -27.08 -3.30
C GLN A 154 -3.10 -26.47 -4.62
N GLY A 155 -3.08 -27.26 -5.70
CA GLY A 155 -3.78 -26.92 -6.95
C GLY A 155 -3.09 -25.92 -7.88
N SER A 156 -1.91 -25.40 -7.52
CA SER A 156 -1.10 -24.61 -8.46
C SER A 156 -0.19 -25.53 -9.29
N LYS A 157 -0.32 -25.45 -10.62
CA LYS A 157 0.59 -26.11 -11.58
C LYS A 157 2.01 -25.53 -11.53
N TYR A 158 2.19 -24.38 -10.88
CA TYR A 158 3.45 -23.67 -10.72
C TYR A 158 4.11 -23.91 -9.35
N LYS A 159 3.61 -24.88 -8.58
CA LYS A 159 4.19 -25.23 -7.28
C LYS A 159 5.45 -26.07 -7.48
N GLU A 160 6.61 -25.44 -7.38
CA GLU A 160 7.89 -26.14 -7.28
C GLU A 160 8.15 -26.53 -5.81
N GLY A 161 7.81 -27.76 -5.42
CA GLY A 161 8.25 -28.35 -4.15
C GLY A 161 7.61 -27.79 -2.86
N LYS A 162 8.44 -27.63 -1.81
CA LYS A 162 8.04 -27.35 -0.41
C LYS A 162 7.15 -26.10 -0.30
N SER A 163 6.28 -26.10 0.71
CA SER A 163 5.42 -24.96 1.06
C SER A 163 6.28 -23.70 1.30
N LEU A 164 6.16 -22.69 0.42
CA LEU A 164 6.82 -21.40 0.58
C LEU A 164 6.16 -20.61 1.72
N LEU A 165 6.95 -20.23 2.71
CA LEU A 165 6.60 -19.28 3.77
C LEU A 165 7.80 -18.35 3.96
N CYS A 166 7.59 -17.05 3.78
CA CYS A 166 8.62 -16.02 3.97
C CYS A 166 8.08 -14.93 4.89
N GLN A 167 8.75 -14.76 6.03
CA GLN A 167 8.38 -13.82 7.10
C GLN A 167 9.65 -13.17 7.66
N PRO A 168 10.30 -12.26 6.90
CA PRO A 168 11.63 -11.74 7.22
C PRO A 168 11.66 -10.92 8.51
N ALA A 169 10.52 -10.42 8.98
CA ALA A 169 10.40 -9.54 10.15
C ALA A 169 9.85 -10.27 11.40
N THR A 170 9.96 -11.60 11.47
CA THR A 170 9.39 -12.43 12.57
C THR A 170 9.87 -11.98 13.95
N GLU A 171 11.13 -11.53 14.06
CA GLU A 171 11.71 -11.01 15.31
C GLU A 171 11.01 -9.75 15.85
N PHE A 172 10.27 -9.01 15.02
CA PHE A 172 9.56 -7.80 15.41
C PHE A 172 8.11 -8.03 15.83
N LEU A 173 7.57 -9.25 15.73
CA LEU A 173 6.15 -9.52 16.01
C LEU A 173 5.72 -9.06 17.41
N ALA A 174 6.49 -9.42 18.44
CA ALA A 174 6.20 -9.02 19.82
C ALA A 174 6.19 -7.49 20.00
N MET A 175 7.12 -6.79 19.33
CA MET A 175 7.17 -5.32 19.37
C MET A 175 5.96 -4.70 18.66
N ILE A 176 5.56 -5.24 17.50
CA ILE A 176 4.38 -4.75 16.77
C ILE A 176 3.11 -4.97 17.58
N ASP A 177 2.95 -6.11 18.24
CA ASP A 177 1.81 -6.39 19.11
C ASP A 177 1.77 -5.44 20.32
N GLU A 178 2.90 -5.15 20.95
CA GLU A 178 3.00 -4.18 22.05
C GLU A 178 2.60 -2.77 21.58
N VAL A 179 3.15 -2.32 20.45
CA VAL A 179 2.84 -1.01 19.85
C VAL A 179 1.37 -0.93 19.47
N TYR A 180 0.79 -1.99 18.92
CA TYR A 180 -0.62 -2.07 18.61
C TYR A 180 -1.48 -1.83 19.87
N GLN A 181 -1.20 -2.51 20.98
CA GLN A 181 -1.94 -2.33 22.23
C GLN A 181 -1.80 -0.90 22.77
N LYS A 182 -0.58 -0.33 22.75
CA LYS A 182 -0.36 1.07 23.14
C LYS A 182 -1.12 2.06 22.26
N LEU A 183 -1.13 1.85 20.95
CA LEU A 183 -1.88 2.69 20.01
C LEU A 183 -3.38 2.60 20.25
N VAL A 184 -3.93 1.39 20.46
CA VAL A 184 -5.36 1.19 20.78
C VAL A 184 -5.73 1.99 22.03
N GLU A 185 -4.97 1.82 23.11
CA GLU A 185 -5.25 2.48 24.39
C GLU A 185 -5.11 4.01 24.29
N LYS A 186 -4.11 4.51 23.57
CA LYS A 186 -3.85 5.96 23.47
C LYS A 186 -4.82 6.69 22.54
N THR A 187 -5.29 6.01 21.50
CA THR A 187 -6.18 6.61 20.48
C THR A 187 -7.67 6.42 20.79
N LYS A 188 -8.03 5.62 21.81
CA LYS A 188 -9.44 5.35 22.20
C LYS A 188 -10.26 6.61 22.49
N VAL A 189 -9.60 7.68 22.93
CA VAL A 189 -10.23 8.97 23.28
C VAL A 189 -10.55 9.82 22.06
N THR A 190 -10.06 9.45 20.87
CA THR A 190 -10.25 10.18 19.62
C THR A 190 -11.40 9.55 18.82
N PRO A 191 -12.60 10.16 18.79
CA PRO A 191 -13.75 9.57 18.09
C PRO A 191 -13.46 9.35 16.60
N GLY A 192 -13.79 8.16 16.10
CA GLY A 192 -13.58 7.77 14.71
C GLY A 192 -12.18 7.22 14.40
N ALA A 193 -11.24 7.27 15.34
CA ALA A 193 -9.95 6.59 15.20
C ALA A 193 -10.12 5.08 15.38
N ASN A 194 -9.37 4.29 14.61
CA ASN A 194 -9.35 2.83 14.74
C ASN A 194 -7.91 2.34 14.49
N VAL A 195 -7.44 1.40 15.28
CA VAL A 195 -6.13 0.76 15.09
C VAL A 195 -6.33 -0.66 14.60
N GLU A 196 -5.67 -1.00 13.49
CA GLU A 196 -5.68 -2.33 12.91
C GLU A 196 -4.32 -3.01 13.08
N ASN A 197 -4.31 -4.25 13.57
CA ASN A 197 -3.12 -5.09 13.59
C ASN A 197 -3.03 -5.89 12.28
N ASN A 198 -2.01 -5.60 11.48
CA ASN A 198 -1.71 -6.27 10.23
C ASN A 198 -0.54 -7.26 10.36
N LYS A 199 -0.31 -7.81 11.56
CA LYS A 199 0.73 -8.79 11.93
C LYS A 199 2.15 -8.24 11.98
N PHE A 200 2.64 -7.71 10.86
CA PHE A 200 3.99 -7.10 10.79
C PHE A 200 3.95 -5.56 10.78
N CYS A 201 2.77 -4.97 10.83
CA CYS A 201 2.59 -3.53 11.01
C CYS A 201 1.28 -3.25 11.76
N ALA A 202 1.19 -2.07 12.36
CA ALA A 202 -0.04 -1.52 12.91
C ALA A 202 -0.46 -0.30 12.09
N SER A 203 -1.76 -0.14 11.85
CA SER A 203 -2.30 0.95 11.04
C SER A 203 -3.33 1.74 11.84
N VAL A 204 -3.12 3.06 11.94
CA VAL A 204 -4.07 3.97 12.60
C VAL A 204 -4.93 4.65 11.53
N HIS A 205 -6.20 4.26 11.50
CA HIS A 205 -7.20 4.79 10.59
C HIS A 205 -7.78 6.09 11.14
N PHE A 206 -7.64 7.18 10.39
CA PHE A 206 -8.13 8.50 10.77
C PHE A 206 -9.25 9.03 9.85
N ARG A 207 -9.75 8.18 8.93
CA ARG A 207 -10.73 8.60 7.91
C ARG A 207 -12.02 9.18 8.50
N ARG A 208 -12.48 8.60 9.61
CA ARG A 208 -13.71 8.99 10.32
C ARG A 208 -13.45 9.98 11.45
N VAL A 209 -12.20 10.43 11.60
CA VAL A 209 -11.81 11.42 12.61
C VAL A 209 -12.04 12.82 12.04
N ASP A 210 -12.70 13.66 12.83
CA ASP A 210 -12.87 15.09 12.54
C ASP A 210 -11.50 15.75 12.28
N GLU A 211 -11.38 16.56 11.22
CA GLU A 211 -10.10 17.19 10.82
C GLU A 211 -9.48 18.02 11.94
N LYS A 212 -10.31 18.62 12.81
CA LYS A 212 -9.81 19.39 13.96
C LYS A 212 -9.01 18.54 14.97
N ASN A 213 -9.27 17.23 14.99
CA ASN A 213 -8.62 16.29 15.90
C ASN A 213 -7.42 15.57 15.25
N TRP A 214 -7.07 15.85 14.00
CA TRP A 214 -5.96 15.16 13.32
C TRP A 214 -4.61 15.44 13.95
N SER A 215 -4.36 16.69 14.35
CA SER A 215 -3.12 17.07 15.04
C SER A 215 -2.97 16.32 16.36
N ASP A 216 -4.06 16.20 17.13
CA ASP A 216 -4.05 15.49 18.41
C ASP A 216 -3.82 13.99 18.22
N LEU A 217 -4.45 13.38 17.22
CA LEU A 217 -4.21 11.98 16.86
C LEU A 217 -2.76 11.76 16.42
N ALA A 218 -2.22 12.64 15.56
CA ALA A 218 -0.83 12.58 15.11
C ALA A 218 0.15 12.69 16.31
N ASN A 219 -0.14 13.56 17.28
CA ASN A 219 0.62 13.68 18.52
C ASN A 219 0.56 12.38 19.36
N GLN A 220 -0.64 11.80 19.52
CA GLN A 220 -0.82 10.53 20.22
C GLN A 220 0.01 9.42 19.56
N VAL A 221 -0.10 9.23 18.24
CA VAL A 221 0.68 8.22 17.50
C VAL A 221 2.18 8.49 17.60
N GLY A 222 2.61 9.73 17.36
CA GLY A 222 4.02 10.11 17.41
C GLY A 222 4.64 9.89 18.78
N SER A 223 3.89 10.12 19.86
CA SER A 223 4.37 9.86 21.22
C SER A 223 4.61 8.38 21.52
N VAL A 224 3.79 7.47 20.97
CA VAL A 224 4.04 6.01 21.09
C VAL A 224 5.29 5.65 20.29
N ILE A 225 5.39 6.09 19.03
CA ILE A 225 6.49 5.69 18.14
C ILE A 225 7.86 6.21 18.60
N LYS A 226 7.92 7.32 19.35
CA LYS A 226 9.18 7.79 19.97
C LYS A 226 9.81 6.75 20.90
N GLU A 227 9.02 5.86 21.50
CA GLU A 227 9.52 4.77 22.36
C GLU A 227 10.10 3.59 21.53
N TYR A 228 9.88 3.56 20.21
CA TYR A 228 10.25 2.45 19.32
C TYR A 228 11.08 2.94 18.12
N PRO A 229 12.37 3.28 18.30
CA PRO A 229 13.21 3.86 17.24
C PRO A 229 13.49 2.91 16.07
N LYS A 230 13.23 1.60 16.23
CA LYS A 230 13.33 0.60 15.16
C LYS A 230 12.13 0.62 14.21
N LEU A 231 11.05 1.31 14.56
CA LEU A 231 9.85 1.42 13.75
C LEU A 231 9.85 2.71 12.95
N ARG A 232 9.30 2.63 11.74
CA ARG A 232 9.12 3.77 10.85
C ARG A 232 7.64 3.97 10.59
N ILE A 233 7.17 5.20 10.72
CA ILE A 233 5.84 5.58 10.27
C ILE A 233 5.86 5.73 8.76
N THR A 234 4.86 5.16 8.10
CA THR A 234 4.59 5.38 6.68
C THR A 234 3.19 5.95 6.55
N GLU A 235 3.06 6.93 5.65
CA GLU A 235 1.79 7.63 5.44
C GLU A 235 1.03 6.94 4.30
N GLY A 236 -0.24 6.59 4.56
CA GLY A 236 -1.13 5.99 3.57
C GLY A 236 -2.07 7.02 2.94
N ARG A 237 -2.61 6.71 1.76
CA ARG A 237 -3.63 7.56 1.11
C ARG A 237 -4.97 7.51 1.88
N LYS A 238 -5.65 8.66 2.05
CA LYS A 238 -7.04 8.71 2.53
C LYS A 238 -7.94 8.39 1.35
N VAL A 239 -8.32 7.12 1.23
CA VAL A 239 -9.28 6.70 0.21
C VAL A 239 -10.67 7.21 0.61
N ARG A 240 -11.42 7.92 -0.24
CA ARG A 240 -12.81 8.38 0.03
C ARG A 240 -13.79 7.58 -0.84
N TYR A 241 -15.03 7.45 -0.37
CA TYR A 241 -16.19 7.05 -1.18
C TYR A 241 -16.79 8.27 -1.86
#